data_AF-H1KLV9-F1
#
_entry.id   AF-H1KLV9-F1
#
_cell.length_a   1.000
_cell.length_b   1.000
_cell.length_c   1.000
_cell.angle_alpha   90.00
_cell.angle_beta   90.00
_cell.angle_gamma   90.00
#
_symmetry.space_group_name_H-M   'P 1'
#
loop_
_entity.id
_entity.type
_entity.pdbx_description
1 polymer ?
#
loop_
_entity_poly.entity_id
_entity_poly.type
_entity_poly.pdbx_seq_one_letter_code
_entity_poly.pdbx_strand_id
1 'polypeptide(L)'
;FADRAGPEHPPGFYGTAEGGIAVNALAPGDRLQPLDLTGLKGARTGSLAGAETLDLRALLFTLALALLALDTLAGLWLGGFFRKFGRVSHGKAAPAALLLPALLGLALVFAPPPARAQESPANRPNGIESALATRLAFVVTGDAATDTASRAGLSGLSQMLAARTALEPGEPAGLNPEKDELAFYPLIYWPIVAGRPQPSEAAIRKIDAFMRNGGTVIFDTRDAQTARPGGPPSPEAAYLRKMLATLEVPELEPVPADHVLTKAFYLVDSFPGRFGTGQTWVETIPPAGEGGERRPARAGDGVTPLIITGNDLAAAWAVGRNGEPLYPVTGGDQRQREMAFRGGINIVIYTLTGNYKADQVHVPALLERLGQ
;
A
#
# COMPACT_ATOMS: atom_id res chain seq x y z
N PHE A 1 14.73 -44.73 -19.97
CA PHE A 1 15.26 -44.56 -18.60
C PHE A 1 14.32 -45.32 -17.68
N ALA A 2 14.80 -46.34 -16.97
CA ALA A 2 13.96 -47.20 -16.12
C ALA A 2 14.19 -46.94 -14.61
N ASP A 3 15.07 -46.00 -14.29
CA ASP A 3 15.52 -45.71 -12.93
C ASP A 3 14.77 -44.53 -12.30
N ARG A 4 14.88 -44.41 -10.98
CA ARG A 4 14.32 -43.31 -10.20
C ARG A 4 15.00 -41.98 -10.57
N ALA A 5 14.25 -40.88 -10.52
CA ALA A 5 14.81 -39.53 -10.61
C ALA A 5 15.95 -39.33 -9.58
N GLY A 6 16.99 -38.61 -9.98
CA GLY A 6 18.16 -38.31 -9.16
C GLY A 6 18.60 -36.85 -9.31
N PRO A 7 19.63 -36.42 -8.57
CA PRO A 7 20.10 -35.03 -8.63
C PRO A 7 20.55 -34.59 -10.03
N GLU A 8 21.12 -35.51 -10.81
CA GLU A 8 21.57 -35.26 -12.18
C GLU A 8 20.41 -35.29 -13.19
N HIS A 9 19.31 -35.97 -12.86
CA HIS A 9 18.13 -36.14 -13.71
C HIS A 9 16.86 -35.99 -12.85
N PRO A 10 16.45 -34.73 -12.55
CA PRO A 10 15.27 -34.47 -11.74
C PRO A 10 13.99 -35.05 -12.38
N PRO A 11 12.91 -35.22 -11.60
CA PRO A 11 11.67 -35.76 -12.16
C PRO A 11 11.10 -34.79 -13.21
N GLY A 12 10.70 -35.33 -14.36
CA GLY A 12 10.26 -34.52 -15.49
C GLY A 12 10.11 -35.30 -16.79
N PHE A 13 9.71 -34.59 -17.84
CA PHE A 13 9.61 -35.13 -19.19
C PHE A 13 10.81 -34.65 -20.02
N TYR A 14 11.56 -35.60 -20.57
CA TYR A 14 12.81 -35.35 -21.30
C TYR A 14 12.69 -35.80 -22.74
N GLY A 15 13.41 -35.15 -23.65
CA GLY A 15 13.45 -35.52 -25.07
C GLY A 15 12.46 -34.75 -25.93
N THR A 16 12.35 -35.17 -27.19
CA THR A 16 11.49 -34.52 -28.20
C THR A 16 10.04 -34.98 -28.08
N ALA A 17 9.11 -34.25 -28.71
CA ALA A 17 7.69 -34.58 -28.67
C ALA A 17 7.37 -36.00 -29.19
N GLU A 18 8.18 -36.52 -30.12
CA GLU A 18 8.00 -37.84 -30.74
C GLU A 18 8.78 -38.96 -30.03
N GLY A 19 9.69 -38.62 -29.13
CA GLY A 19 10.63 -39.57 -28.49
C GLY A 19 10.87 -39.28 -27.01
N GLY A 20 9.85 -38.75 -26.33
CA GLY A 20 9.96 -38.31 -24.95
C GLY A 20 10.04 -39.46 -23.95
N ILE A 21 10.83 -39.26 -22.89
CA ILE A 21 11.01 -40.18 -21.78
C ILE A 21 10.54 -39.47 -20.51
N ALA A 22 9.59 -40.08 -19.81
CA ALA A 22 9.19 -39.64 -18.48
C ALA A 22 10.15 -40.20 -17.42
N VAL A 23 10.73 -39.33 -16.61
CA VAL A 23 11.54 -39.68 -15.43
C VAL A 23 10.67 -39.43 -14.19
N ASN A 24 10.24 -40.50 -13.55
CA ASN A 24 9.33 -40.43 -12.41
C ASN A 24 10.10 -40.23 -11.09
N ALA A 25 9.52 -39.44 -10.19
CA ALA A 25 10.06 -39.25 -8.84
C ALA A 25 9.99 -40.55 -8.00
N LEU A 26 9.01 -41.40 -8.29
CA LEU A 26 8.76 -42.67 -7.61
C LEU A 26 8.78 -43.82 -8.62
N ALA A 27 9.40 -44.93 -8.23
CA ALA A 27 9.32 -46.19 -8.95
C ALA A 27 8.11 -47.01 -8.46
N PRO A 28 7.59 -47.98 -9.25
CA PRO A 28 6.42 -48.78 -8.88
C PRO A 28 6.54 -49.57 -7.56
N GLY A 29 7.76 -49.84 -7.09
CA GLY A 29 8.02 -50.52 -5.83
C GLY A 29 8.17 -49.60 -4.60
N ASP A 30 8.11 -48.28 -4.81
CA ASP A 30 8.38 -47.32 -3.74
C ASP A 30 7.20 -47.22 -2.78
N ARG A 31 7.52 -47.18 -1.48
CA ARG A 31 6.54 -46.95 -0.41
C ARG A 31 6.84 -45.62 0.25
N LEU A 32 5.82 -44.77 0.33
CA LEU A 32 5.89 -43.53 1.09
C LEU A 32 6.05 -43.88 2.58
N GLN A 33 7.18 -43.50 3.15
CA GLN A 33 7.38 -43.56 4.59
C GLN A 33 7.04 -42.19 5.20
N PRO A 34 6.50 -42.15 6.43
CA PRO A 34 6.38 -40.91 7.17
C PRO A 34 7.72 -40.18 7.22
N LEU A 35 7.70 -38.87 7.01
CA LEU A 35 8.90 -38.05 7.04
C LEU A 35 9.52 -38.10 8.44
N ASP A 36 10.77 -38.55 8.55
CA ASP A 36 11.49 -38.54 9.81
C ASP A 36 11.95 -37.11 10.15
N LEU A 37 11.27 -36.51 11.12
CA LEU A 37 11.54 -35.15 11.59
C LEU A 37 12.52 -35.11 12.77
N THR A 38 13.06 -36.25 13.22
CA THR A 38 13.91 -36.34 14.41
C THR A 38 15.22 -35.54 14.29
N GLY A 39 15.70 -35.32 13.06
CA GLY A 39 16.87 -34.47 12.76
C GLY A 39 16.61 -32.96 12.84
N LEU A 40 15.35 -32.52 12.88
CA LEU A 40 14.95 -31.11 12.87
C LEU A 40 14.74 -30.57 14.30
N LYS A 41 15.71 -30.81 15.19
CA LYS A 41 15.66 -30.27 16.56
C LYS A 41 15.69 -28.73 16.52
N GLY A 42 14.55 -28.10 16.80
CA GLY A 42 14.39 -26.64 16.81
C GLY A 42 13.57 -26.05 15.67
N ALA A 43 13.03 -26.87 14.77
CA ALA A 43 12.10 -26.39 13.74
C ALA A 43 10.79 -25.91 14.37
N ARG A 44 10.30 -24.73 13.94
CA ARG A 44 8.99 -24.21 14.32
C ARG A 44 7.96 -24.71 13.31
N THR A 45 6.99 -25.48 13.77
CA THR A 45 5.85 -25.91 12.95
C THR A 45 4.80 -24.81 12.93
N GLY A 46 4.43 -24.33 11.75
CA GLY A 46 3.34 -23.38 11.55
C GLY A 46 2.22 -24.00 10.71
N SER A 47 0.99 -23.55 10.92
CA SER A 47 -0.14 -23.86 10.04
C SER A 47 -0.14 -22.89 8.86
N LEU A 48 -0.56 -23.36 7.68
CA LEU A 48 -0.86 -22.51 6.51
C LEU A 48 -2.20 -21.77 6.67
N ALA A 49 -3.03 -22.14 7.65
CA ALA A 49 -4.24 -21.40 7.97
C ALA A 49 -3.89 -20.11 8.73
N GLY A 50 -4.43 -18.98 8.26
CA GLY A 50 -4.29 -17.68 8.93
C GLY A 50 -4.80 -17.71 10.37
N ALA A 51 -4.43 -16.70 11.16
CA ALA A 51 -4.79 -16.60 12.57
C ALA A 51 -6.31 -16.77 12.77
N GLU A 52 -6.69 -17.76 13.60
CA GLU A 52 -8.08 -18.03 13.92
C GLU A 52 -8.70 -16.84 14.67
N THR A 53 -9.84 -16.36 14.20
CA THR A 53 -10.63 -15.34 14.89
C THR A 53 -11.37 -15.97 16.07
N LEU A 54 -11.05 -15.53 17.29
CA LEU A 54 -11.75 -15.98 18.49
C LEU A 54 -13.09 -15.25 18.63
N ASP A 55 -14.20 -15.99 18.67
CA ASP A 55 -15.52 -15.41 18.94
C ASP A 55 -15.68 -15.09 20.43
N LEU A 56 -15.51 -13.81 20.78
CA LEU A 56 -15.62 -13.30 22.15
C LEU A 56 -17.06 -12.89 22.52
N ARG A 57 -18.04 -12.99 21.61
CA ARG A 57 -19.40 -12.48 21.86
C ARG A 57 -20.04 -13.16 23.06
N ALA A 58 -19.92 -14.49 23.17
CA ALA A 58 -20.48 -15.24 24.28
C ALA A 58 -19.88 -14.81 25.63
N LEU A 59 -18.56 -14.60 25.68
CA LEU A 59 -17.86 -14.12 26.88
C LEU A 59 -18.27 -12.68 27.26
N LEU A 60 -18.38 -11.79 26.28
CA LEU A 60 -18.75 -10.40 26.53
C LEU A 60 -20.22 -10.27 26.95
N PHE A 61 -21.14 -11.04 26.33
CA PHE A 61 -22.55 -11.03 26.71
C PHE A 61 -22.80 -11.65 28.08
N THR A 62 -22.09 -12.73 28.43
CA THR A 62 -22.17 -13.31 29.77
C THR A 62 -21.63 -12.36 30.83
N LEU A 63 -20.52 -11.67 30.57
CA LEU A 63 -19.98 -10.64 31.46
C LEU A 63 -20.96 -9.46 31.62
N ALA A 64 -21.53 -8.95 30.53
CA ALA A 64 -22.51 -7.87 30.57
C ALA A 64 -23.76 -8.25 31.37
N LEU A 65 -24.26 -9.48 31.19
CA LEU A 65 -25.41 -9.99 31.95
C LEU A 65 -25.10 -10.13 33.44
N ALA A 66 -23.90 -10.61 33.79
CA ALA A 66 -23.47 -10.71 35.18
C ALA A 66 -23.36 -9.33 35.85
N LEU A 67 -22.82 -8.34 35.15
CA LEU A 67 -22.74 -6.97 35.64
C LEU A 67 -24.13 -6.34 35.84
N LEU A 68 -25.07 -6.58 34.92
CA LEU A 68 -26.46 -6.13 35.06
C LEU A 68 -27.16 -6.80 36.26
N ALA A 69 -26.96 -8.11 36.46
CA ALA A 69 -27.46 -8.82 37.62
C ALA A 69 -26.88 -8.25 38.94
N LEU A 70 -25.59 -7.93 38.95
CA LEU A 70 -24.95 -7.29 40.11
C LEU A 70 -25.49 -5.88 40.37
N ASP A 71 -25.69 -5.08 39.32
CA ASP A 71 -26.24 -3.72 39.43
C ASP A 71 -27.68 -3.74 39.96
N THR A 72 -28.53 -4.65 39.44
CA THR A 72 -29.89 -4.82 39.95
C THR A 72 -29.93 -5.29 41.40
N LEU A 73 -29.04 -6.20 41.81
CA LEU A 73 -28.92 -6.61 43.22
C LEU A 73 -28.46 -5.46 44.11
N ALA A 74 -27.50 -4.65 43.65
CA ALA A 74 -27.03 -3.46 44.36
C ALA A 74 -28.16 -2.42 44.50
N GLY A 75 -28.93 -2.19 43.44
CA GLY A 75 -30.10 -1.32 43.44
C GLY A 75 -31.20 -1.79 44.40
N LEU A 76 -31.49 -3.10 44.44
CA LEU A 76 -32.45 -3.69 45.38
C LEU A 76 -31.99 -3.58 46.84
N TRP A 77 -30.68 -3.73 47.08
CA TRP A 77 -30.08 -3.58 48.40
C TRP A 77 -30.14 -2.13 48.89
N LEU A 78 -29.73 -1.18 48.06
CA LEU A 78 -29.80 0.27 48.35
C LEU A 78 -31.26 0.76 48.48
N GLY A 79 -32.17 0.22 47.66
CA GLY A 79 -33.60 0.51 47.70
C GLY A 79 -34.35 -0.10 48.91
N GLY A 80 -33.65 -0.82 49.80
CA GLY A 80 -34.22 -1.35 51.03
C GLY A 80 -35.25 -2.47 50.81
N PHE A 81 -35.23 -3.14 49.66
CA PHE A 81 -36.18 -4.22 49.34
C PHE A 81 -36.14 -5.36 50.36
N PHE A 82 -34.92 -5.72 50.83
CA PHE A 82 -34.71 -6.74 51.86
C PHE A 82 -35.20 -6.35 53.26
N ARG A 83 -35.48 -5.06 53.51
CA ARG A 83 -36.11 -4.59 54.76
C ARG A 83 -37.62 -4.84 54.80
N LYS A 84 -38.27 -5.09 53.66
CA LYS A 84 -39.72 -5.36 53.59
C LYS A 84 -40.12 -6.80 53.90
N PHE A 85 -39.19 -7.76 53.80
CA PHE A 85 -39.47 -9.19 54.04
C PHE A 85 -38.95 -9.75 55.38
N GLY A 86 -38.32 -8.93 56.22
CA GLY A 86 -37.81 -9.34 57.53
C GLY A 86 -38.16 -8.34 58.63
N ARG A 87 -39.31 -8.53 59.28
CA ARG A 87 -39.56 -7.94 60.61
C ARG A 87 -38.71 -8.71 61.63
N VAL A 88 -37.43 -8.37 61.80
CA VAL A 88 -36.68 -8.72 63.00
C VAL A 88 -35.70 -7.60 63.38
N SER A 89 -36.03 -6.99 64.52
CA SER A 89 -35.19 -6.42 65.57
C SER A 89 -33.93 -5.64 65.20
N HIS A 90 -33.93 -4.37 65.62
CA HIS A 90 -32.73 -3.62 65.95
C HIS A 90 -31.79 -4.45 66.83
N GLY A 91 -30.64 -4.81 66.29
CA GLY A 91 -29.56 -5.49 67.00
C GLY A 91 -28.26 -5.18 66.27
N LYS A 92 -27.32 -4.57 66.99
CA LYS A 92 -26.01 -4.11 66.53
C LYS A 92 -25.31 -5.17 65.66
N ALA A 93 -25.06 -4.86 64.38
CA ALA A 93 -24.18 -5.62 63.49
C ALA A 93 -23.47 -4.62 62.56
N ALA A 94 -22.23 -4.24 62.90
CA ALA A 94 -20.99 -4.76 62.34
C ALA A 94 -20.52 -3.96 61.11
N PRO A 95 -19.27 -3.44 61.08
CA PRO A 95 -18.71 -2.65 59.97
C PRO A 95 -18.29 -3.57 58.82
N ALA A 96 -19.18 -4.46 58.36
CA ALA A 96 -18.94 -5.38 57.26
C ALA A 96 -19.45 -4.85 55.91
N ALA A 97 -20.32 -3.83 55.92
CA ALA A 97 -20.93 -3.27 54.70
C ALA A 97 -20.00 -2.37 53.85
N LEU A 98 -18.81 -2.04 54.36
CA LEU A 98 -17.81 -1.22 53.65
C LEU A 98 -16.61 -2.02 53.13
N LEU A 99 -16.48 -3.31 53.48
CA LEU A 99 -15.32 -4.12 53.10
C LEU A 99 -15.40 -4.68 51.67
N LEU A 100 -16.61 -5.01 51.17
CA LEU A 100 -16.79 -5.49 49.80
C LEU A 100 -16.46 -4.44 48.71
N PRO A 101 -16.96 -3.18 48.77
CA PRO A 101 -16.61 -2.19 47.75
C PRO A 101 -15.14 -1.76 47.83
N ALA A 102 -14.52 -1.78 49.03
CA ALA A 102 -13.10 -1.49 49.20
C ALA A 102 -12.19 -2.57 48.61
N LEU A 103 -12.56 -3.85 48.75
CA LEU A 103 -11.82 -4.97 48.15
C LEU A 103 -11.97 -5.02 46.62
N LEU A 104 -13.15 -4.68 46.09
CA LEU A 104 -13.39 -4.63 44.65
C LEU A 104 -12.67 -3.42 43.98
N GLY A 105 -12.60 -2.28 44.69
CA GLY A 105 -11.83 -1.11 44.24
C GLY A 105 -10.33 -1.36 44.22
N LEU A 106 -9.79 -2.11 45.19
CA LEU A 106 -8.36 -2.45 45.24
C LEU A 106 -7.95 -3.41 44.11
N ALA A 107 -8.82 -4.35 43.73
CA ALA A 107 -8.56 -5.29 42.63
C ALA A 107 -8.48 -4.62 41.24
N LEU A 108 -9.18 -3.50 41.03
CA LEU A 108 -9.14 -2.73 39.79
C LEU A 108 -7.89 -1.84 39.67
N VAL A 109 -7.31 -1.42 40.80
CA VAL A 109 -6.09 -0.58 40.82
C VAL A 109 -4.83 -1.44 40.65
N PHE A 110 -4.85 -2.70 41.08
CA PHE A 110 -3.73 -3.65 40.92
C PHE A 110 -3.86 -4.60 39.73
N ALA A 111 -4.85 -4.39 38.86
CA ALA A 111 -4.91 -5.11 37.59
C ALA A 111 -3.66 -4.71 36.76
N PRO A 112 -2.76 -5.66 36.42
CA PRO A 112 -1.62 -5.34 35.58
C PRO A 112 -2.15 -4.75 34.27
N PRO A 113 -1.55 -3.67 33.74
CA PRO A 113 -1.97 -3.11 32.47
C PRO A 113 -1.94 -4.24 31.44
N PRO A 114 -2.92 -4.32 30.52
CA PRO A 114 -2.95 -5.37 29.52
C PRO A 114 -1.60 -5.35 28.80
N ALA A 115 -0.88 -6.47 28.90
CA ALA A 115 0.35 -6.68 28.17
C ALA A 115 -0.01 -6.63 26.68
N ARG A 116 0.13 -5.45 26.09
CA ARG A 116 0.06 -5.27 24.66
C ARG A 116 1.27 -5.97 24.09
N ALA A 117 1.06 -7.14 23.48
CA ALA A 117 2.04 -7.71 22.59
C ALA A 117 2.45 -6.61 21.60
N GLN A 118 3.75 -6.49 21.35
CA GLN A 118 4.30 -5.55 20.39
C GLN A 118 3.78 -5.95 19.00
N GLU A 119 2.61 -5.44 18.63
CA GLU A 119 2.16 -5.46 17.24
C GLU A 119 3.24 -4.73 16.45
N SER A 120 3.91 -5.50 15.60
CA SER A 120 4.73 -4.90 14.58
C SER A 120 3.81 -3.99 13.77
N PRO A 121 4.19 -2.72 13.48
CA PRO A 121 3.37 -1.87 12.63
C PRO A 121 3.03 -2.66 11.36
N ALA A 122 1.74 -2.79 11.03
CA ALA A 122 1.19 -3.57 9.91
C ALA A 122 1.59 -3.03 8.51
N ASN A 123 2.73 -2.33 8.45
CA ASN A 123 3.21 -1.62 7.29
C ASN A 123 4.72 -1.39 7.34
N ARG A 124 5.49 -2.37 7.84
CA ARG A 124 6.95 -2.30 7.71
C ARG A 124 7.34 -2.61 6.27
N PRO A 125 8.17 -1.77 5.64
CA PRO A 125 8.84 -2.14 4.40
C PRO A 125 9.59 -3.47 4.58
N ASN A 126 9.56 -4.32 3.56
CA ASN A 126 10.21 -5.64 3.51
C ASN A 126 9.53 -6.73 4.34
N GLY A 127 8.33 -6.49 4.88
CA GLY A 127 7.51 -7.54 5.49
C GLY A 127 6.77 -8.37 4.45
N ILE A 128 6.35 -9.59 4.81
CA ILE A 128 5.47 -10.44 3.98
C ILE A 128 4.20 -9.66 3.59
N GLU A 129 3.71 -8.82 4.48
CA GLU A 129 2.56 -7.94 4.27
C GLU A 129 2.67 -7.03 3.04
N SER A 130 3.89 -6.60 2.66
CA SER A 130 4.13 -5.81 1.43
C SER A 130 3.86 -6.61 0.16
N ALA A 131 3.94 -7.95 0.22
CA ALA A 131 3.64 -8.84 -0.91
C ALA A 131 2.19 -9.34 -0.93
N LEU A 132 1.44 -9.19 0.18
CA LEU A 132 0.08 -9.73 0.31
C LEU A 132 -1.02 -8.79 -0.19
N ALA A 133 -0.74 -7.50 -0.34
CA ALA A 133 -1.70 -6.52 -0.84
C ALA A 133 -0.99 -5.42 -1.64
N THR A 134 -1.64 -4.93 -2.70
CA THR A 134 -1.18 -3.75 -3.44
C THR A 134 -1.21 -2.53 -2.51
N ARG A 135 -0.10 -1.80 -2.45
CA ARG A 135 0.04 -0.60 -1.62
C ARG A 135 0.65 0.53 -2.44
N LEU A 136 0.18 1.75 -2.18
CA LEU A 136 0.89 2.95 -2.62
C LEU A 136 2.05 3.21 -1.67
N ALA A 137 3.16 3.73 -2.19
CA ALA A 137 4.32 4.04 -1.37
C ALA A 137 4.80 5.46 -1.57
N PHE A 138 5.44 6.02 -0.54
CA PHE A 138 6.13 7.30 -0.62
C PHE A 138 7.53 7.21 -0.03
N VAL A 139 8.46 8.03 -0.53
CA VAL A 139 9.80 8.15 0.06
C VAL A 139 9.76 9.02 1.31
N VAL A 140 10.30 8.50 2.42
CA VAL A 140 10.51 9.25 3.66
C VAL A 140 11.70 10.17 3.48
N THR A 141 11.44 11.47 3.45
CA THR A 141 12.43 12.52 3.18
C THR A 141 13.20 12.95 4.43
N GLY A 142 12.66 12.63 5.62
CA GLY A 142 13.15 13.15 6.90
C GLY A 142 12.59 14.53 7.25
N ASP A 143 11.77 15.12 6.37
CA ASP A 143 10.99 16.32 6.65
C ASP A 143 9.58 15.94 7.14
N ALA A 144 9.34 16.10 8.43
CA ALA A 144 8.12 15.62 9.09
C ALA A 144 6.83 16.18 8.46
N ALA A 145 6.83 17.44 8.05
CA ALA A 145 5.67 18.06 7.41
C ALA A 145 5.39 17.43 6.03
N THR A 146 6.43 17.26 5.22
CA THR A 146 6.36 16.62 3.89
C THR A 146 5.98 15.14 3.99
N ASP A 147 6.56 14.41 4.93
CA ASP A 147 6.30 12.98 5.12
C ASP A 147 4.86 12.76 5.65
N THR A 148 4.37 13.65 6.51
CA THR A 148 2.97 13.64 6.98
C THR A 148 2.00 13.94 5.85
N ALA A 149 2.29 14.97 5.04
CA ALA A 149 1.47 15.32 3.88
C ALA A 149 1.41 14.18 2.86
N SER A 150 2.55 13.53 2.59
CA SER A 150 2.67 12.39 1.66
C SER A 150 1.85 11.19 2.14
N ARG A 151 1.98 10.84 3.42
CA ARG A 151 1.17 9.78 4.04
C ARG A 151 -0.32 10.09 3.95
N ALA A 152 -0.74 11.27 4.36
CA ALA A 152 -2.14 11.66 4.36
C ALA A 152 -2.71 11.73 2.93
N GLY A 153 -1.92 12.24 1.99
CA GLY A 153 -2.24 12.31 0.57
C GLY A 153 -2.49 10.94 -0.04
N LEU A 154 -1.53 10.03 0.10
CA LEU A 154 -1.70 8.67 -0.41
C LEU A 154 -2.80 7.90 0.31
N SER A 155 -3.05 8.18 1.60
CA SER A 155 -4.15 7.53 2.33
C SER A 155 -5.50 8.00 1.77
N GLY A 156 -5.64 9.29 1.49
CA GLY A 156 -6.82 9.85 0.82
C GLY A 156 -7.00 9.32 -0.60
N LEU A 157 -5.91 9.16 -1.36
CA LEU A 157 -5.96 8.55 -2.68
C LEU A 157 -6.38 7.07 -2.61
N SER A 158 -5.85 6.28 -1.67
CA SER A 158 -6.27 4.89 -1.43
C SER A 158 -7.76 4.81 -1.10
N GLN A 159 -8.28 5.71 -0.25
CA GLN A 159 -9.71 5.78 0.06
C GLN A 159 -10.55 6.08 -1.19
N MET A 160 -10.12 7.03 -2.03
CA MET A 160 -10.83 7.34 -3.28
C MET A 160 -10.75 6.22 -4.32
N LEU A 161 -9.64 5.50 -4.39
CA LEU A 161 -9.51 4.31 -5.23
C LEU A 161 -10.50 3.23 -4.80
N ALA A 162 -10.55 2.90 -3.51
CA ALA A 162 -11.49 1.91 -2.98
C ALA A 162 -12.96 2.34 -3.15
N ALA A 163 -13.25 3.63 -3.05
CA ALA A 163 -14.60 4.15 -3.22
C ALA A 163 -15.07 4.20 -4.69
N ARG A 164 -14.16 4.30 -5.65
CA ARG A 164 -14.50 4.59 -7.06
C ARG A 164 -14.06 3.52 -8.05
N THR A 165 -13.26 2.55 -7.63
CA THR A 165 -12.71 1.48 -8.46
C THR A 165 -12.83 0.13 -7.75
N ALA A 166 -12.53 -0.98 -8.43
CA ALA A 166 -12.45 -2.30 -7.80
C ALA A 166 -11.13 -2.55 -7.06
N LEU A 167 -10.17 -1.62 -7.13
CA LEU A 167 -8.91 -1.71 -6.42
C LEU A 167 -9.10 -1.25 -4.97
N GLU A 168 -8.74 -2.09 -4.01
CA GLU A 168 -8.71 -1.77 -2.58
C GLU A 168 -7.26 -1.80 -2.08
N PRO A 169 -6.50 -0.68 -2.21
CA PRO A 169 -5.12 -0.65 -1.75
C PRO A 169 -5.05 -0.71 -0.22
N GLY A 170 -4.00 -1.35 0.30
CA GLY A 170 -3.66 -1.25 1.72
C GLY A 170 -3.17 0.14 2.13
N GLU A 171 -2.86 0.28 3.42
CA GLU A 171 -2.29 1.51 4.00
C GLU A 171 -0.98 1.91 3.29
N PRO A 172 -0.76 3.21 2.98
CA PRO A 172 0.44 3.65 2.28
C PRO A 172 1.74 3.40 3.05
N ALA A 173 2.73 2.84 2.36
CA ALA A 173 4.03 2.51 2.93
C ALA A 173 5.00 3.70 2.83
N GLY A 174 5.71 4.01 3.93
CA GLY A 174 6.82 4.95 3.90
C GLY A 174 8.13 4.19 3.66
N LEU A 175 8.85 4.54 2.61
CA LEU A 175 10.06 3.84 2.16
C LEU A 175 11.32 4.66 2.38
N ASN A 176 12.40 3.97 2.72
CA ASN A 176 13.77 4.45 2.64
C ASN A 176 14.47 3.73 1.49
N PRO A 177 14.71 4.40 0.34
CA PRO A 177 15.36 3.80 -0.83
C PRO A 177 16.74 3.18 -0.56
N GLU A 178 17.43 3.61 0.50
CA GLU A 178 18.73 3.02 0.88
C GLU A 178 18.56 1.59 1.41
N LYS A 179 17.50 1.35 2.18
CA LYS A 179 17.36 0.14 3.02
C LYS A 179 16.29 -0.80 2.49
N ASP A 180 15.22 -0.24 1.95
CA ASP A 180 14.02 -0.98 1.65
C ASP A 180 14.06 -1.59 0.25
N GLU A 181 13.26 -2.64 0.09
CA GLU A 181 12.96 -3.34 -1.14
C GLU A 181 11.80 -2.63 -1.84
N LEU A 182 12.01 -2.27 -3.10
CA LEU A 182 11.09 -1.45 -3.89
C LEU A 182 10.21 -2.31 -4.79
N ALA A 183 10.61 -3.56 -5.09
CA ALA A 183 9.94 -4.44 -6.05
C ALA A 183 8.48 -4.77 -5.70
N PHE A 184 8.04 -4.54 -4.47
CA PHE A 184 6.67 -4.81 -4.03
C PHE A 184 5.66 -3.69 -4.37
N TYR A 185 6.14 -2.54 -4.86
CA TYR A 185 5.30 -1.36 -5.04
C TYR A 185 5.19 -1.01 -6.53
N PRO A 186 4.00 -0.91 -7.12
CA PRO A 186 3.86 -0.52 -8.51
C PRO A 186 4.22 0.96 -8.73
N LEU A 187 3.94 1.80 -7.73
CA LEU A 187 4.06 3.24 -7.80
C LEU A 187 4.72 3.80 -6.52
N ILE A 188 5.73 4.63 -6.69
CA ILE A 188 6.41 5.33 -5.59
C ILE A 188 6.26 6.85 -5.76
N TYR A 189 5.69 7.53 -4.77
CA TYR A 189 5.64 8.99 -4.69
C TYR A 189 6.89 9.54 -3.99
N TRP A 190 7.66 10.37 -4.66
CA TRP A 190 8.86 11.00 -4.13
C TRP A 190 8.71 12.53 -4.08
N PRO A 191 8.36 13.08 -2.92
CA PRO A 191 8.35 14.54 -2.74
C PRO A 191 9.78 15.07 -2.62
N ILE A 192 10.10 16.10 -3.39
CA ILE A 192 11.44 16.69 -3.40
C ILE A 192 11.56 17.75 -2.31
N VAL A 193 12.61 17.62 -1.50
CA VAL A 193 12.92 18.56 -0.41
C VAL A 193 14.38 19.00 -0.55
N ALA A 194 14.60 20.20 -1.10
CA ALA A 194 15.93 20.68 -1.46
C ALA A 194 16.91 20.82 -0.28
N GLY A 195 16.40 20.98 0.96
CA GLY A 195 17.19 21.08 2.18
C GLY A 195 17.70 19.75 2.74
N ARG A 196 17.41 18.61 2.08
CA ARG A 196 17.85 17.27 2.52
C ARG A 196 19.10 16.83 1.76
N PRO A 197 19.91 15.90 2.32
CA PRO A 197 21.03 15.32 1.59
C PRO A 197 20.54 14.59 0.34
N GLN A 198 21.35 14.64 -0.73
CA GLN A 198 21.12 13.82 -1.91
C GLN A 198 21.11 12.32 -1.54
N PRO A 199 20.28 11.49 -2.20
CA PRO A 199 20.31 10.05 -1.99
C PRO A 199 21.69 9.49 -2.33
N SER A 200 22.08 8.41 -1.67
CA SER A 200 23.31 7.71 -2.01
C SER A 200 23.23 7.10 -3.41
N GLU A 201 24.37 6.84 -4.03
CA GLU A 201 24.40 6.14 -5.31
C GLU A 201 23.71 4.77 -5.26
N ALA A 202 23.69 4.11 -4.10
CA ALA A 202 23.00 2.82 -3.95
C ALA A 202 21.47 2.99 -4.02
N ALA A 203 20.92 4.02 -3.37
CA ALA A 203 19.50 4.35 -3.50
C ALA A 203 19.13 4.75 -4.93
N ILE A 204 19.97 5.57 -5.58
CA ILE A 204 19.77 5.95 -6.98
C ILE A 204 19.73 4.72 -7.88
N ARG A 205 20.70 3.80 -7.77
CA ARG A 205 20.70 2.55 -8.55
C ARG A 205 19.49 1.66 -8.28
N LYS A 206 18.99 1.62 -7.05
CA LYS A 206 17.75 0.88 -6.72
C LYS A 206 16.53 1.49 -7.41
N ILE A 207 16.46 2.81 -7.47
CA ILE A 207 15.36 3.54 -8.11
C ILE A 207 15.44 3.41 -9.64
N ASP A 208 16.65 3.45 -10.19
CA ASP A 208 16.92 3.14 -11.60
C ASP A 208 16.47 1.72 -11.97
N ALA A 209 16.85 0.72 -11.16
CA ALA A 209 16.42 -0.66 -11.36
C ALA A 209 14.90 -0.82 -11.19
N PHE A 210 14.30 -0.13 -10.23
CA PHE A 210 12.85 -0.10 -10.03
C PHE A 210 12.11 0.40 -11.28
N MET A 211 12.55 1.54 -11.84
CA MET A 211 11.99 2.10 -13.06
C MET A 211 12.17 1.19 -14.26
N ARG A 212 13.35 0.59 -14.43
CA ARG A 212 13.61 -0.39 -15.51
C ARG A 212 12.78 -1.66 -15.38
N ASN A 213 12.37 -2.04 -14.18
CA ASN A 213 11.56 -3.23 -13.95
C ASN A 213 10.05 -2.96 -13.97
N GLY A 214 9.62 -1.83 -14.56
CA GLY A 214 8.21 -1.50 -14.76
C GLY A 214 7.54 -0.74 -13.61
N GLY A 215 8.30 -0.32 -12.59
CA GLY A 215 7.81 0.57 -11.55
C GLY A 215 7.72 2.02 -12.02
N THR A 216 6.71 2.76 -11.56
CA THR A 216 6.58 4.20 -11.84
C THR A 216 7.00 5.02 -10.62
N VAL A 217 7.81 6.07 -10.82
CA VAL A 217 8.15 7.04 -9.77
C VAL A 217 7.55 8.41 -10.08
N ILE A 218 6.79 8.98 -9.13
CA ILE A 218 6.31 10.37 -9.22
C ILE A 218 7.29 11.26 -8.46
N PHE A 219 8.05 12.09 -9.16
CA PHE A 219 8.86 13.14 -8.55
C PHE A 219 8.04 14.43 -8.47
N ASP A 220 7.72 14.85 -7.24
CA ASP A 220 6.92 16.05 -7.00
C ASP A 220 7.79 17.15 -6.40
N THR A 221 8.10 18.19 -7.18
CA THR A 221 8.91 19.34 -6.75
C THR A 221 8.11 20.32 -5.89
N ARG A 222 6.77 20.27 -5.93
CA ARG A 222 5.86 21.11 -5.12
C ARG A 222 6.12 22.62 -5.23
N ASP A 223 6.75 23.04 -6.32
CA ASP A 223 7.30 24.38 -6.51
C ASP A 223 6.50 25.20 -7.53
N ALA A 224 5.32 24.73 -7.97
CA ALA A 224 4.54 25.41 -9.02
C ALA A 224 4.16 26.87 -8.68
N GLN A 225 4.16 27.25 -7.41
CA GLN A 225 3.91 28.64 -7.00
C GLN A 225 5.13 29.56 -7.16
N THR A 226 6.34 29.02 -7.07
CA THR A 226 7.60 29.79 -7.14
C THR A 226 8.31 29.64 -8.49
N ALA A 227 8.11 28.50 -9.17
CA ALA A 227 8.63 28.24 -10.49
C ALA A 227 8.06 29.21 -11.53
N ARG A 228 8.92 29.73 -12.40
CA ARG A 228 8.55 30.65 -13.49
C ARG A 228 9.05 30.08 -14.82
N PRO A 229 8.21 30.05 -15.87
CA PRO A 229 8.67 29.69 -17.21
C PRO A 229 9.85 30.56 -17.64
N GLY A 230 10.94 29.93 -18.09
CA GLY A 230 12.18 30.62 -18.50
C GLY A 230 12.98 31.27 -17.37
N GLY A 231 12.55 31.15 -16.12
CA GLY A 231 13.28 31.62 -14.94
C GLY A 231 14.36 30.62 -14.48
N PRO A 232 15.19 31.01 -13.49
CA PRO A 232 16.12 30.08 -12.86
C PRO A 232 15.35 28.92 -12.20
N PRO A 233 15.93 27.71 -12.14
CA PRO A 233 15.31 26.58 -11.47
C PRO A 233 15.09 26.90 -9.98
N SER A 234 13.94 26.47 -9.44
CA SER A 234 13.71 26.48 -7.99
C SER A 234 14.75 25.59 -7.27
N PRO A 235 14.91 25.74 -5.94
CA PRO A 235 15.76 24.83 -5.17
C PRO A 235 15.38 23.36 -5.37
N GLU A 236 14.09 23.03 -5.40
CA GLU A 236 13.57 21.68 -5.59
C GLU A 236 13.84 21.16 -7.01
N ALA A 237 13.65 21.99 -8.03
CA ALA A 237 13.97 21.63 -9.42
C ALA A 237 15.48 21.43 -9.63
N ALA A 238 16.32 22.27 -9.01
CA ALA A 238 17.77 22.11 -9.06
C ALA A 238 18.22 20.83 -8.35
N TYR A 239 17.60 20.53 -7.20
CA TYR A 239 17.83 19.29 -6.45
C TYR A 239 17.45 18.06 -7.28
N LEU A 240 16.26 18.07 -7.90
CA LEU A 240 15.80 16.98 -8.76
C LEU A 240 16.71 16.80 -9.97
N ARG A 241 17.11 17.88 -10.66
CA ARG A 241 18.06 17.80 -11.78
C ARG A 241 19.38 17.15 -11.38
N LYS A 242 19.91 17.50 -10.20
CA LYS A 242 21.14 16.88 -9.67
C LYS A 242 20.95 15.39 -9.39
N MET A 243 19.80 15.01 -8.84
CA MET A 243 19.44 13.60 -8.59
C MET A 243 19.35 12.82 -9.92
N LEU A 244 18.56 13.35 -10.86
CA LEU A 244 18.30 12.73 -12.16
C LEU A 244 19.54 12.65 -13.06
N ALA A 245 20.53 13.53 -12.88
CA ALA A 245 21.80 13.48 -13.64
C ALA A 245 22.61 12.20 -13.41
N THR A 246 22.27 11.42 -12.38
CA THR A 246 22.90 10.12 -12.07
C THR A 246 22.05 8.93 -12.55
N LEU A 247 20.88 9.18 -13.11
CA LEU A 247 19.93 8.18 -13.61
C LEU A 247 19.89 8.20 -15.15
N GLU A 248 19.60 7.05 -15.75
CA GLU A 248 19.28 6.97 -17.17
C GLU A 248 17.83 7.43 -17.39
N VAL A 249 17.63 8.75 -17.43
CA VAL A 249 16.30 9.34 -17.62
C VAL A 249 15.95 9.35 -19.11
N PRO A 250 14.79 8.79 -19.52
CA PRO A 250 14.32 8.89 -20.89
C PRO A 250 14.03 10.36 -21.28
N GLU A 251 13.89 10.61 -22.58
CA GLU A 251 13.42 11.91 -23.06
C GLU A 251 12.05 12.22 -22.46
N LEU A 252 11.84 13.48 -22.06
CA LEU A 252 10.63 13.91 -21.37
C LEU A 252 9.86 14.93 -22.19
N GLU A 253 8.53 14.81 -22.17
CA GLU A 253 7.61 15.77 -22.74
C GLU A 253 6.50 16.14 -21.73
N PRO A 254 5.90 17.34 -21.84
CA PRO A 254 4.66 17.65 -21.13
C PRO A 254 3.60 16.61 -21.50
N VAL A 255 2.81 16.12 -20.54
CA VAL A 255 1.80 15.08 -20.81
C VAL A 255 0.92 15.48 -22.01
N PRO A 256 1.00 14.74 -23.13
CA PRO A 256 0.18 15.01 -24.30
C PRO A 256 -1.30 14.83 -24.00
N ALA A 257 -2.17 15.59 -24.67
CA ALA A 257 -3.62 15.51 -24.45
C ALA A 257 -4.19 14.11 -24.77
N ASP A 258 -3.59 13.43 -25.75
CA ASP A 258 -3.95 12.09 -26.20
C ASP A 258 -3.21 10.96 -25.46
N HIS A 259 -2.34 11.29 -24.51
CA HIS A 259 -1.61 10.31 -23.70
C HIS A 259 -2.56 9.39 -22.92
N VAL A 260 -2.23 8.11 -22.77
CA VAL A 260 -3.11 7.13 -22.11
C VAL A 260 -3.45 7.53 -20.66
N LEU A 261 -2.52 8.16 -19.95
CA LEU A 261 -2.75 8.75 -18.62
C LEU A 261 -3.98 9.67 -18.55
N THR A 262 -4.33 10.42 -19.60
CA THR A 262 -5.49 11.33 -19.58
C THR A 262 -6.84 10.61 -19.65
N LYS A 263 -6.81 9.30 -19.96
CA LYS A 263 -7.99 8.44 -20.21
C LYS A 263 -7.87 7.04 -19.58
N ALA A 264 -6.99 6.88 -18.59
CA ALA A 264 -6.73 5.60 -17.95
C ALA A 264 -7.91 5.11 -17.10
N PHE A 265 -8.69 6.00 -16.48
CA PHE A 265 -9.93 5.66 -15.79
C PHE A 265 -11.00 6.75 -15.99
N TYR A 266 -10.67 7.99 -15.65
CA TYR A 266 -11.40 9.19 -16.00
C TYR A 266 -10.84 9.85 -17.25
N LEU A 267 -11.65 10.65 -17.92
CA LEU A 267 -11.19 11.65 -18.90
C LEU A 267 -10.79 12.92 -18.16
N VAL A 268 -9.53 13.31 -18.27
CA VAL A 268 -8.97 14.52 -17.65
C VAL A 268 -8.09 15.27 -18.65
N ASP A 269 -8.16 16.59 -18.66
CA ASP A 269 -7.34 17.41 -19.58
C ASP A 269 -5.97 17.78 -18.99
N SER A 270 -5.83 17.67 -17.67
CA SER A 270 -4.62 18.03 -16.93
C SER A 270 -4.54 17.31 -15.58
N PHE A 271 -3.40 17.43 -14.91
CA PHE A 271 -3.10 16.80 -13.62
C PHE A 271 -2.86 17.88 -12.54
N PRO A 272 -3.90 18.62 -12.12
CA PRO A 272 -3.75 19.59 -11.05
C PRO A 272 -3.51 18.89 -9.71
N GLY A 273 -2.80 19.55 -8.82
CA GLY A 273 -2.60 19.15 -7.43
C GLY A 273 -3.12 20.22 -6.50
N ARG A 274 -2.36 20.53 -5.44
CA ARG A 274 -2.62 21.72 -4.63
C ARG A 274 -2.52 22.98 -5.48
N PHE A 275 -1.59 22.98 -6.42
CA PHE A 275 -1.41 24.00 -7.45
C PHE A 275 -1.97 23.48 -8.79
N GLY A 276 -2.60 24.39 -9.56
CA GLY A 276 -3.14 24.08 -10.89
C GLY A 276 -2.28 24.60 -12.05
N THR A 277 -1.18 25.29 -11.76
CA THR A 277 -0.36 26.00 -12.76
C THR A 277 0.90 25.25 -13.17
N GLY A 278 1.31 24.22 -12.42
CA GLY A 278 2.50 23.44 -12.73
C GLY A 278 2.24 22.45 -13.86
N GLN A 279 3.24 22.30 -14.73
CA GLN A 279 3.23 21.32 -15.80
C GLN A 279 3.58 19.93 -15.25
N THR A 280 2.86 18.91 -15.72
CA THR A 280 3.22 17.50 -15.48
C THR A 280 3.92 16.94 -16.73
N TRP A 281 5.00 16.20 -16.52
CA TRP A 281 5.90 15.66 -17.53
C TRP A 281 5.99 14.14 -17.42
N VAL A 282 6.14 13.48 -18.55
CA VAL A 282 6.25 12.01 -18.70
C VAL A 282 7.30 11.68 -19.76
N GLU A 283 7.66 10.40 -19.88
CA GLU A 283 8.48 9.92 -21.01
C GLU A 283 7.82 10.24 -22.35
N THR A 284 8.65 10.69 -23.30
CA THR A 284 8.24 10.92 -24.69
C THR A 284 7.84 9.63 -25.36
N ILE A 285 6.65 9.61 -26.00
CA ILE A 285 6.25 8.46 -26.83
C ILE A 285 6.90 8.61 -28.22
N PRO A 286 7.79 7.69 -28.65
CA PRO A 286 8.37 7.77 -29.99
C PRO A 286 7.26 7.68 -31.05
N PRO A 287 7.27 8.53 -32.09
CA PRO A 287 6.30 8.42 -33.17
C PRO A 287 6.40 7.03 -33.82
N ALA A 288 5.25 6.42 -34.11
CA ALA A 288 5.19 5.15 -34.83
C ALA A 288 5.77 5.34 -36.23
N GLY A 289 7.05 5.02 -36.43
CA GLY A 289 7.70 5.13 -37.73
C GLY A 289 7.05 4.19 -38.75
N GLU A 290 6.78 4.71 -39.95
CA GLU A 290 6.42 3.88 -41.10
C GLU A 290 7.60 2.93 -41.42
N GLY A 291 7.41 1.63 -41.15
CA GLY A 291 8.31 0.56 -41.64
C GLY A 291 9.56 0.25 -40.82
N GLY A 292 9.76 0.84 -39.64
CA GLY A 292 10.86 0.46 -38.74
C GLY A 292 10.48 -0.73 -37.86
N GLU A 293 11.31 -1.77 -37.81
CA GLU A 293 11.20 -2.88 -36.83
C GLU A 293 10.88 -2.30 -35.46
N ARG A 294 9.75 -2.75 -34.87
CA ARG A 294 9.39 -2.42 -33.49
C ARG A 294 10.60 -2.73 -32.63
N ARG A 295 11.29 -1.69 -32.13
CA ARG A 295 12.28 -1.87 -31.06
C ARG A 295 11.62 -2.78 -30.01
N PRO A 296 12.30 -3.84 -29.55
CA PRO A 296 11.73 -4.73 -28.55
C PRO A 296 11.15 -3.86 -27.42
N ALA A 297 9.94 -4.19 -26.98
CA ALA A 297 9.26 -3.48 -25.89
C ALA A 297 10.30 -3.15 -24.82
N ARG A 298 10.53 -1.86 -24.57
CA ARG A 298 11.42 -1.45 -23.49
C ARG A 298 10.82 -2.00 -22.20
N ALA A 299 11.68 -2.36 -21.26
CA ALA A 299 11.23 -2.91 -19.98
C ALA A 299 10.30 -1.89 -19.30
N GLY A 300 9.06 -2.31 -19.03
CA GLY A 300 7.92 -1.43 -18.73
C GLY A 300 6.88 -1.52 -19.85
N ASP A 301 5.80 -2.27 -19.63
CA ASP A 301 4.74 -2.60 -20.59
C ASP A 301 3.98 -1.35 -21.13
N GLY A 302 4.63 -0.42 -21.82
CA GLY A 302 4.03 0.83 -22.30
C GLY A 302 3.61 1.82 -21.19
N VAL A 303 4.08 1.62 -19.96
CA VAL A 303 3.86 2.52 -18.82
C VAL A 303 5.05 3.45 -18.65
N THR A 304 4.79 4.75 -18.46
CA THR A 304 5.88 5.70 -18.18
C THR A 304 6.60 5.34 -16.87
N PRO A 305 7.94 5.21 -16.88
CA PRO A 305 8.70 4.86 -15.68
C PRO A 305 8.76 6.01 -14.68
N LEU A 306 8.49 7.25 -15.12
CA LEU A 306 8.53 8.41 -14.26
C LEU A 306 7.50 9.49 -14.64
N ILE A 307 7.02 10.19 -13.63
CA ILE A 307 6.16 11.36 -13.75
C ILE A 307 6.81 12.48 -12.96
N ILE A 308 7.00 13.66 -13.56
CA ILE A 308 7.51 14.85 -12.85
C ILE A 308 6.42 15.91 -12.79
N THR A 309 6.18 16.48 -11.63
CA THR A 309 5.21 17.56 -11.44
C THR A 309 5.66 18.54 -10.36
N GLY A 310 5.19 19.78 -10.43
CA GLY A 310 5.36 20.77 -9.36
C GLY A 310 4.09 21.02 -8.55
N ASN A 311 3.03 20.25 -8.81
CA ASN A 311 1.68 20.59 -8.37
C ASN A 311 1.35 20.23 -6.92
N ASP A 312 2.25 19.60 -6.16
CA ASP A 312 1.99 19.17 -4.78
C ASP A 312 0.73 18.29 -4.70
N LEU A 313 0.81 17.14 -5.38
CA LEU A 313 -0.30 16.20 -5.53
C LEU A 313 -0.76 15.64 -4.19
N ALA A 314 0.18 15.26 -3.33
CA ALA A 314 -0.11 14.70 -2.02
C ALA A 314 -0.98 15.64 -1.16
N ALA A 315 -0.69 16.94 -1.16
CA ALA A 315 -1.50 17.90 -0.40
C ALA A 315 -2.93 18.04 -0.94
N ALA A 316 -3.15 17.89 -2.26
CA ALA A 316 -4.51 17.88 -2.82
C ALA A 316 -5.29 16.61 -2.46
N TRP A 317 -4.62 15.46 -2.40
CA TRP A 317 -5.25 14.19 -2.03
C TRP A 317 -5.46 14.01 -0.53
N ALA A 318 -4.77 14.79 0.30
CA ALA A 318 -4.79 14.65 1.74
C ALA A 318 -6.15 15.06 2.33
N VAL A 319 -6.85 14.07 2.86
CA VAL A 319 -8.13 14.20 3.56
C VAL A 319 -8.03 13.64 4.97
N GLY A 320 -8.77 14.23 5.89
CA GLY A 320 -8.90 13.74 7.26
C GLY A 320 -9.92 12.61 7.37
N ARG A 321 -10.22 12.21 8.61
CA ARG A 321 -11.03 11.00 8.88
C ARG A 321 -12.47 11.12 8.42
N ASN A 322 -13.00 12.34 8.33
CA ASN A 322 -14.38 12.59 7.90
C ASN A 322 -14.43 13.03 6.43
N GLY A 323 -13.34 12.85 5.67
CA GLY A 323 -13.23 13.26 4.27
C GLY A 323 -12.97 14.75 4.07
N GLU A 324 -12.74 15.51 5.14
CA GLU A 324 -12.41 16.93 5.08
C GLU A 324 -11.00 17.15 4.49
N PRO A 325 -10.81 18.11 3.57
CA PRO A 325 -9.47 18.40 3.06
C PRO A 325 -8.52 18.93 4.13
N LEU A 326 -7.28 18.42 4.16
CA LEU A 326 -6.26 18.88 5.13
C LEU A 326 -5.48 20.11 4.66
N TYR A 327 -5.32 20.29 3.35
CA TYR A 327 -4.61 21.43 2.76
C TYR A 327 -5.48 22.17 1.76
N PRO A 328 -5.42 23.51 1.69
CA PRO A 328 -6.15 24.29 0.70
C PRO A 328 -5.54 24.13 -0.69
N VAL A 329 -6.38 24.07 -1.72
CA VAL A 329 -5.96 24.19 -3.13
C VAL A 329 -5.97 25.66 -3.56
N THR A 330 -5.12 26.02 -4.53
CA THR A 330 -5.10 27.38 -5.10
C THR A 330 -6.48 27.77 -5.65
N GLY A 331 -6.91 28.99 -5.38
CA GLY A 331 -8.23 29.49 -5.82
C GLY A 331 -9.43 28.96 -5.03
N GLY A 332 -9.24 27.98 -4.14
CA GLY A 332 -10.32 27.41 -3.31
C GLY A 332 -11.33 26.56 -4.07
N ASP A 333 -11.07 26.23 -5.33
CA ASP A 333 -12.00 25.51 -6.19
C ASP A 333 -12.05 24.02 -5.85
N GLN A 334 -13.22 23.54 -5.38
CA GLN A 334 -13.45 22.13 -5.11
C GLN A 334 -13.31 21.27 -6.37
N ARG A 335 -13.58 21.83 -7.56
CA ARG A 335 -13.37 21.14 -8.84
C ARG A 335 -11.90 20.81 -9.06
N GLN A 336 -10.96 21.69 -8.67
CA GLN A 336 -9.53 21.40 -8.81
C GLN A 336 -9.14 20.17 -8.00
N ARG A 337 -9.65 20.05 -6.76
CA ARG A 337 -9.38 18.88 -5.92
C ARG A 337 -10.00 17.61 -6.49
N GLU A 338 -11.22 17.68 -6.99
CA GLU A 338 -11.86 16.55 -7.68
C GLU A 338 -11.03 16.12 -8.90
N MET A 339 -10.53 17.06 -9.70
CA MET A 339 -9.63 16.77 -10.82
C MET A 339 -8.29 16.17 -10.35
N ALA A 340 -7.75 16.62 -9.22
CA ALA A 340 -6.57 16.02 -8.62
C ALA A 340 -6.80 14.56 -8.26
N PHE A 341 -7.94 14.21 -7.66
CA PHE A 341 -8.28 12.81 -7.37
C PHE A 341 -8.47 11.98 -8.64
N ARG A 342 -9.14 12.52 -9.66
CA ARG A 342 -9.30 11.83 -10.95
C ARG A 342 -7.96 11.57 -11.63
N GLY A 343 -7.07 12.56 -11.62
CA GLY A 343 -5.71 12.43 -12.12
C GLY A 343 -4.89 11.39 -11.34
N GLY A 344 -4.99 11.40 -10.01
CA GLY A 344 -4.34 10.39 -9.15
C GLY A 344 -4.84 8.98 -9.41
N ILE A 345 -6.16 8.79 -9.55
CA ILE A 345 -6.76 7.49 -9.92
C ILE A 345 -6.27 7.05 -11.29
N ASN A 346 -6.23 7.96 -12.28
CA ASN A 346 -5.67 7.65 -13.60
C ASN A 346 -4.22 7.17 -13.52
N ILE A 347 -3.36 7.85 -12.75
CA ILE A 347 -1.96 7.46 -12.58
C ILE A 347 -1.87 6.04 -12.00
N VAL A 348 -2.60 5.76 -10.91
CA VAL A 348 -2.56 4.44 -10.27
C VAL A 348 -3.09 3.34 -11.17
N ILE A 349 -4.23 3.55 -11.83
CA ILE A 349 -4.81 2.56 -12.75
C ILE A 349 -3.90 2.36 -13.97
N TYR A 350 -3.32 3.42 -14.52
CA TYR A 350 -2.36 3.31 -15.61
C TYR A 350 -1.15 2.45 -15.22
N THR A 351 -0.54 2.71 -14.07
CA THR A 351 0.60 1.93 -13.59
C THR A 351 0.26 0.47 -13.32
N LEU A 352 -0.96 0.17 -12.83
CA LEU A 352 -1.37 -1.20 -12.51
C LEU A 352 -1.86 -2.02 -13.71
N THR A 353 -2.38 -1.37 -14.74
CA THR A 353 -3.00 -2.06 -15.88
C THR A 353 -2.06 -2.22 -17.08
N GLY A 354 -0.89 -1.57 -17.05
CA GLY A 354 0.10 -1.73 -18.11
C GLY A 354 -0.39 -1.22 -19.48
N ASN A 355 0.04 -1.93 -20.52
CA ASN A 355 -0.21 -1.63 -21.94
C ASN A 355 -1.68 -1.83 -22.38
N TYR A 356 -2.53 -2.48 -21.57
CA TYR A 356 -3.81 -3.01 -22.06
C TYR A 356 -4.67 -1.97 -22.81
N LYS A 357 -4.67 -0.70 -22.37
CA LYS A 357 -5.42 0.38 -23.04
C LYS A 357 -4.73 1.00 -24.25
N ALA A 358 -3.39 0.97 -24.34
CA ALA A 358 -2.69 1.46 -25.53
C ALA A 358 -2.77 0.44 -26.68
N ASP A 359 -2.77 -0.86 -26.36
CA ASP A 359 -2.95 -1.94 -27.33
C ASP A 359 -4.36 -1.96 -27.95
N GLN A 360 -5.41 -1.68 -27.16
CA GLN A 360 -6.80 -1.71 -27.66
C GLN A 360 -7.10 -0.69 -28.75
N VAL A 361 -6.41 0.45 -28.77
CA VAL A 361 -6.62 1.49 -29.78
C VAL A 361 -6.13 1.04 -31.17
N HIS A 362 -5.22 0.06 -31.21
CA HIS A 362 -4.63 -0.46 -32.45
C HIS A 362 -5.35 -1.71 -33.00
N VAL A 363 -6.26 -2.32 -32.23
CA VAL A 363 -6.98 -3.54 -32.63
C VAL A 363 -7.75 -3.38 -33.96
N PRO A 364 -8.44 -2.26 -34.24
CA PRO A 364 -9.11 -2.09 -35.54
C PRO A 364 -8.13 -2.15 -36.72
N ALA A 365 -6.98 -1.50 -36.62
CA ALA A 365 -5.95 -1.49 -37.67
C ALA A 365 -5.24 -2.84 -37.84
N LEU A 366 -5.16 -3.65 -36.79
CA LEU A 366 -4.62 -5.02 -36.85
C LEU A 366 -5.61 -6.01 -37.49
N LEU A 367 -6.91 -5.86 -37.21
CA LEU A 367 -7.96 -6.66 -37.84
C LEU A 367 -8.08 -6.36 -39.33
N GLU A 368 -7.89 -5.10 -39.74
CA GLU A 368 -7.91 -4.69 -41.14
C GLU A 368 -6.75 -5.29 -41.96
N ARG A 369 -5.59 -5.53 -41.32
CA ARG A 369 -4.41 -6.17 -41.94
C ARG A 369 -4.45 -7.69 -41.96
N LEU A 370 -5.20 -8.32 -41.06
CA LEU A 370 -5.41 -9.78 -41.03
C LEU A 370 -6.59 -10.23 -41.91
N GLY A 371 -7.44 -9.29 -42.31
CA GLY A 371 -8.55 -9.51 -43.24
C GLY A 371 -8.19 -9.29 -44.72
N GLN A 372 -6.94 -8.94 -45.02
CA GLN A 372 -6.32 -8.99 -46.35
C GLN A 372 -5.41 -10.21 -46.44
#